data_AF-A0A958FKQ7-F1
#
_entry.id   AF-A0A958FKQ7-F1
#
_cell.length_a   1.000
_cell.length_b   1.000
_cell.length_c   1.000
_cell.angle_alpha   90.00
_cell.angle_beta   90.00
_cell.angle_gamma   90.00
#
_symmetry.space_group_name_H-M   'P 1'
#
loop_
_entity.id
_entity.type
_entity.pdbx_description
1 polymer ?
#
loop_
_entity_poly.entity_id
_entity_poly.type
_entity_poly.pdbx_seq_one_letter_code
_entity_poly.pdbx_strand_id
1 'polypeptide(L)' 'LVAALAEFERLRHEMRATAAQFEQYGFGETAYYQALIAETGEGKAVGFALYFFTFSTFVGKPTLKLEDL' A
#
# COMPACT_ATOMS: atom_id res chain seq x y z
N LEU A 1 5.17 6.95 -5.71
CA LEU A 1 3.98 7.36 -4.92
C LEU A 1 4.26 7.26 -3.42
N VAL A 2 4.60 6.09 -2.87
CA VAL A 2 4.95 5.95 -1.42
C VAL A 2 6.02 6.94 -0.94
N ALA A 3 7.12 7.11 -1.67
CA ALA A 3 8.15 8.08 -1.28
C ALA A 3 7.64 9.54 -1.26
N ALA A 4 6.72 9.89 -2.17
CA ALA A 4 6.11 11.21 -2.21
C ALA A 4 5.11 11.41 -1.05
N LEU A 5 4.39 10.36 -0.64
CA LEU A 5 3.58 10.38 0.58
C LEU A 5 4.46 10.63 1.82
N ALA A 6 5.58 9.90 1.95
CA ALA A 6 6.52 10.11 3.05
C ALA A 6 7.12 11.53 3.08
N GLU A 7 7.34 12.15 1.92
CA GLU A 7 7.75 13.56 1.83
C GLU A 7 6.65 14.51 2.29
N PHE A 8 5.40 14.29 1.84
CA PHE A 8 4.23 15.07 2.25
C PHE A 8 4.01 15.02 3.77
N GLU A 9 4.15 13.84 4.37
CA GLU A 9 4.01 13.62 5.82
C GLU A 9 5.24 14.05 6.63
N ARG A 10 6.32 14.51 5.98
CA ARG A 10 7.61 14.88 6.59
C ARG A 10 8.35 13.72 7.26
N LEU A 11 8.02 12.48 6.87
CA LEU A 11 8.59 11.23 7.37
C LEU A 11 9.60 10.59 6.42
N ARG A 12 10.01 11.28 5.34
CA ARG A 12 10.94 10.73 4.34
C ARG A 12 12.25 10.19 4.92
N HIS A 13 12.71 10.78 6.01
CA HIS A 13 13.93 10.39 6.74
C HIS A 13 13.77 9.08 7.53
N GLU A 14 12.54 8.67 7.84
CA GLU A 14 12.23 7.39 8.48
C GLU A 14 12.02 6.27 7.45
N MET A 15 11.74 6.62 6.19
CA MET A 15 11.49 5.66 5.12
C MET A 15 12.77 4.88 4.75
N ARG A 16 12.81 3.62 5.18
CA ARG A 16 13.84 2.62 4.84
C ARG A 16 13.42 1.65 3.74
N ALA A 17 12.15 1.66 3.35
CA ALA A 17 11.59 0.73 2.37
C ALA A 17 12.22 0.92 0.99
N THR A 18 12.45 -0.19 0.29
CA THR A 18 13.05 -0.24 -1.05
C THR A 18 12.07 -0.84 -2.06
N ALA A 19 12.23 -0.51 -3.35
CA ALA A 19 11.38 -1.04 -4.42
C ALA A 19 11.38 -2.59 -4.44
N ALA A 20 12.54 -3.23 -4.25
CA ALA A 20 12.65 -4.68 -4.19
C ALA A 20 11.83 -5.31 -3.05
N GLN A 21 11.67 -4.63 -1.91
CA GLN A 21 10.82 -5.12 -0.83
C GLN A 21 9.33 -5.03 -1.20
N PHE A 22 8.91 -3.97 -1.89
CA PHE A 22 7.53 -3.90 -2.41
C PHE A 22 7.27 -5.01 -3.43
N GLU A 23 8.21 -5.26 -4.35
CA GLU A 23 8.10 -6.39 -5.30
C GLU A 23 7.98 -7.74 -4.57
N GLN A 24 8.89 -8.01 -3.64
CA GLN A 24 8.94 -9.25 -2.88
C GLN A 24 7.66 -9.50 -2.07
N TYR A 25 7.15 -8.49 -1.36
CA TYR A 25 6.05 -8.68 -0.41
C TYR A 25 4.67 -8.34 -0.99
N GLY A 26 4.58 -7.61 -2.11
CA GLY A 26 3.31 -7.21 -2.72
C GLY A 26 2.91 -8.01 -3.95
N PHE A 27 3.87 -8.62 -4.64
CA PHE A 27 3.65 -9.23 -5.96
C PHE A 27 4.14 -10.69 -6.07
N GLY A 28 4.62 -11.27 -4.97
CA GLY A 28 4.94 -12.69 -4.88
C GLY A 28 3.70 -13.58 -4.69
N GLU A 29 3.89 -14.91 -4.72
CA GLU A 29 2.80 -15.88 -4.51
C GLU A 29 2.06 -15.70 -3.18
N THR A 30 2.78 -15.25 -2.14
CA THR A 30 2.21 -14.86 -0.85
C THR A 30 2.34 -13.35 -0.69
N ALA A 31 1.39 -12.59 -1.24
CA ALA A 31 1.34 -11.15 -1.07
C ALA A 31 0.85 -10.77 0.33
N TYR A 32 1.60 -9.92 1.02
CA TYR A 32 1.27 -9.38 2.33
C TYR A 32 0.32 -8.18 2.27
N TYR A 33 0.28 -7.49 1.13
CA TYR A 33 -0.59 -6.35 0.90
C TYR A 33 -1.10 -6.35 -0.54
N GLN A 34 -2.17 -5.61 -0.77
CA GLN A 34 -2.66 -5.23 -2.09
C GLN A 34 -2.56 -3.72 -2.25
N ALA A 35 -2.40 -3.30 -3.51
CA ALA A 35 -2.34 -1.88 -3.84
C ALA A 35 -3.25 -1.58 -5.03
N LEU A 36 -3.95 -0.46 -4.95
CA LEU A 36 -4.62 0.16 -6.09
C LEU A 36 -3.82 1.38 -6.52
N ILE A 37 -3.73 1.61 -7.82
CA ILE A 37 -3.13 2.82 -8.39
C ILE A 37 -4.24 3.64 -9.04
N ALA A 38 -4.33 4.91 -8.66
CA ALA A 38 -5.18 5.88 -9.33
C ALA A 38 -4.42 6.46 -10.51
N GLU A 39 -4.99 6.36 -11.71
CA GLU A 39 -4.40 6.86 -12.93
C GLU A 39 -5.31 7.90 -13.59
N THR A 40 -4.71 8.90 -14.26
CA THR A 40 -5.47 9.81 -15.13
C THR A 40 -5.91 9.12 -16.41
N GLY A 41 -6.77 9.77 -17.21
CA GLY A 41 -7.18 9.25 -18.51
C GLY A 41 -6.01 9.01 -19.47
N GLU A 42 -4.87 9.66 -19.26
CA GLU A 42 -3.62 9.50 -20.01
C GLU A 42 -2.68 8.43 -19.43
N GLY A 43 -3.10 7.69 -18.40
CA GLY A 43 -2.30 6.63 -17.77
C GLY A 43 -1.21 7.13 -16.81
N LYS A 44 -1.28 8.38 -16.33
CA LYS A 44 -0.35 8.88 -15.32
C LYS A 44 -0.83 8.47 -13.93
N ALA A 45 0.00 7.73 -13.20
CA ALA A 45 -0.26 7.44 -11.79
C ALA A 45 -0.24 8.71 -10.93
N VAL A 46 -1.34 8.99 -10.23
CA VAL A 46 -1.56 10.20 -9.41
C VAL A 46 -1.87 9.91 -7.95
N GLY A 47 -2.14 8.66 -7.60
CA GLY A 47 -2.39 8.26 -6.22
C GLY A 47 -2.31 6.74 -6.06
N PHE A 48 -2.29 6.27 -4.83
CA PHE A 48 -2.34 4.84 -4.53
C PHE A 48 -3.15 4.61 -3.25
N ALA A 49 -3.61 3.38 -3.05
CA ALA A 49 -4.13 2.92 -1.77
C ALA A 49 -3.49 1.57 -1.45
N LEU A 50 -2.89 1.43 -0.27
CA LEU A 50 -2.30 0.18 0.21
C LEU A 50 -3.19 -0.42 1.31
N TYR A 51 -3.62 -1.67 1.13
CA TYR A 51 -4.49 -2.34 2.09
C TYR A 51 -4.18 -3.83 2.21
N PHE A 52 -4.69 -4.45 3.26
CA PHE A 52 -4.64 -5.90 3.46
C PHE A 52 -5.90 -6.41 4.16
N PHE A 53 -6.19 -7.69 3.95
CA PHE A 53 -7.32 -8.34 4.60
C PHE A 53 -6.94 -8.81 6.00
N THR A 54 -7.83 -8.54 6.94
CA THR A 54 -7.77 -9.01 8.32
C THR A 54 -9.03 -9.81 8.63
N PHE A 55 -9.10 -10.44 9.80
CA PHE A 55 -10.28 -11.18 10.21
C PHE A 55 -10.67 -10.76 11.63
N SER A 56 -11.93 -10.32 11.80
CA SER A 56 -12.46 -10.00 13.12
C SER A 56 -12.89 -11.28 13.83
N THR A 57 -12.20 -11.65 14.91
CA THR A 57 -12.54 -12.85 15.69
C THR A 57 -13.83 -12.68 16.49
N PHE A 58 -14.24 -11.44 16.80
CA PHE A 58 -15.47 -11.17 17.56
C PHE A 58 -16.70 -11.14 16.66
N VAL A 59 -16.55 -10.75 15.39
CA VAL A 59 -17.65 -10.68 14.41
C VAL A 59 -17.67 -11.92 13.49
N GLY A 60 -16.56 -12.65 13.39
CA GLY A 60 -16.41 -13.83 12.54
C GLY A 60 -16.42 -13.50 11.05
N LYS A 61 -15.88 -12.34 10.64
CA LYS A 61 -15.93 -11.86 9.25
C LYS A 61 -14.58 -11.34 8.76
N PRO A 62 -14.27 -11.52 7.46
CA PRO A 62 -13.18 -10.82 6.82
C PRO A 62 -13.42 -9.30 6.89
N THR A 63 -12.34 -8.57 7.14
CA THR A 63 -12.29 -7.11 7.17
C THR A 63 -11.15 -6.63 6.29
N LEU A 64 -11.18 -5.35 5.92
CA LEU A 64 -10.10 -4.70 5.18
C LEU A 64 -9.51 -3.62 6.07
N LYS A 65 -8.18 -3.60 6.18
CA LYS A 65 -7.42 -2.53 6.80
C LYS A 65 -6.75 -1.73 5.68
N LEU A 66 -7.14 -0.46 5.55
CA LEU A 66 -6.44 0.52 4.73
C LEU A 66 -5.26 1.04 5.56
N GLU A 67 -4.05 0.95 4.99
CA GLU A 67 -2.81 1.40 5.61
C GLU A 67 -2.48 2.82 5.14
N ASP A 68 -2.28 3.00 3.82
CA ASP A 68 -1.84 4.26 3.22
C ASP A 68 -2.78 4.69 2.08
N LEU A 69 -2.92 6.01 1.91
CA LEU A 69 -3.66 6.69 0.83
C LEU A 69 -2.96 7.98 0.40
#